data_AF-A0AAE2A3I2-F1
#
_entry.id   AF-A0AAE2A3I2-F1
#
_cell.length_a   1.000
_cell.length_b   1.000
_cell.length_c   1.000
_cell.angle_alpha   90.00
_cell.angle_beta   90.00
_cell.angle_gamma   90.00
#
_symmetry.space_group_name_H-M   'P 1'
#
loop_
_entity.id
_entity.type
_entity.pdbx_description
1 polymer ?
#
loop_
_entity_poly.entity_id
_entity_poly.type
_entity_poly.pdbx_seq_one_letter_code
_entity_poly.pdbx_strand_id
1 'polypeptide(L)'
;MAKIRIAQNPTFKAMVLIPIVGGEPEQIEFTFKYRDRLELAALFDEWNQNRKEALAALGDQPSLSEVVAADAAQQVQQIKDLVAGWAFDDKFDEKSITALVKSCQGATEAVVEAYQGAYNQARLGN
;
A
#
# COMPACT_ATOMS: atom_id res chain seq x y z
N MET A 1 -1.36 4.31 -30.18
CA MET A 1 -0.61 5.50 -29.70
C MET A 1 -1.30 6.02 -28.47
N ALA A 2 -0.68 5.85 -27.30
CA ALA A 2 -1.24 6.34 -26.03
C ALA A 2 -1.30 7.87 -26.06
N LYS A 3 -2.51 8.44 -25.93
CA LYS A 3 -2.71 9.88 -25.75
C LYS A 3 -2.20 10.23 -24.35
N ILE A 4 -0.91 10.55 -24.24
CA ILE A 4 -0.35 11.16 -23.04
C ILE A 4 -1.07 12.51 -22.86
N ARG A 5 -1.94 12.59 -21.86
CA ARG A 5 -2.54 13.85 -21.40
C ARG A 5 -1.72 14.34 -20.20
N ILE A 6 -1.44 15.65 -20.16
CA ILE A 6 -0.70 16.31 -19.07
C ILE A 6 -1.43 16.14 -17.73
N ALA A 7 -2.76 16.02 -17.75
CA ALA A 7 -3.52 15.45 -16.64
C ALA A 7 -3.54 13.92 -16.82
N GLN A 8 -2.59 13.22 -16.19
CA GLN A 8 -2.73 11.78 -15.96
C GLN A 8 -4.05 11.54 -15.22
N ASN A 9 -4.77 10.46 -15.57
CA ASN A 9 -5.97 10.10 -14.80
C ASN A 9 -5.58 10.02 -13.30
N PRO A 10 -6.41 10.52 -12.38
CA PRO A 10 -6.07 10.57 -10.95
C PRO A 10 -5.87 9.17 -10.34
N THR A 11 -6.22 8.11 -11.08
CA THR A 11 -6.09 6.73 -10.66
C THR A 11 -5.66 5.81 -11.82
N PHE A 12 -4.94 4.74 -11.51
CA PHE A 12 -4.59 3.66 -12.44
C PHE A 12 -4.88 2.29 -11.83
N LYS A 13 -5.02 1.27 -12.66
CA LYS A 13 -5.27 -0.11 -12.21
C LYS A 13 -3.99 -0.93 -12.30
N ALA A 14 -3.71 -1.75 -11.29
CA ALA A 14 -2.61 -2.70 -11.31
C ALA A 14 -3.00 -4.00 -10.61
N MET A 15 -2.44 -5.11 -11.09
CA MET A 15 -2.63 -6.41 -10.46
C MET A 15 -1.64 -6.57 -9.31
N VAL A 16 -2.13 -6.97 -8.15
CA VAL A 16 -1.34 -7.20 -6.94
C VAL A 16 -1.45 -8.66 -6.55
N LEU A 17 -0.31 -9.34 -6.35
CA LEU A 17 -0.30 -10.69 -5.80
C LEU A 17 -0.32 -10.62 -4.28
N ILE A 18 -1.46 -10.86 -3.67
CA ILE A 18 -1.62 -10.87 -2.23
C ILE A 18 -1.28 -12.26 -1.70
N PRO A 19 -0.22 -12.43 -0.88
CA PRO A 19 0.06 -13.72 -0.27
C PRO A 19 -1.08 -14.09 0.70
N ILE A 20 -1.53 -15.33 0.68
CA ILE A 20 -2.53 -15.85 1.62
C ILE A 20 -1.84 -16.81 2.57
N VAL A 21 -2.03 -16.63 3.88
CA VAL A 21 -1.43 -17.53 4.88
C VAL A 21 -1.97 -18.95 4.68
N GLY A 22 -1.09 -19.88 4.30
CA GLY A 22 -1.45 -21.27 4.05
C GLY A 22 -2.16 -21.54 2.72
N GLY A 23 -2.22 -20.55 1.82
CA GLY A 23 -2.77 -20.66 0.47
C GLY A 23 -1.79 -20.22 -0.60
N GLU A 24 -2.22 -20.32 -1.86
CA GLU A 24 -1.49 -19.70 -2.98
C GLU A 24 -1.74 -18.19 -3.01
N PRO A 25 -0.74 -17.38 -3.42
CA PRO A 25 -0.93 -15.94 -3.58
C PRO A 25 -2.02 -15.66 -4.62
N GLU A 26 -2.96 -14.78 -4.27
CA GLU A 26 -4.09 -14.45 -5.13
C GLU A 26 -3.85 -13.12 -5.84
N GLN A 27 -4.07 -13.11 -7.16
CA GLN A 27 -3.89 -11.92 -7.97
C GLN A 27 -5.18 -11.10 -7.99
N ILE A 28 -5.17 -9.96 -7.30
CA ILE A 28 -6.33 -9.06 -7.18
C ILE A 28 -6.04 -7.75 -7.91
N GLU A 29 -7.02 -7.23 -8.65
CA GLU A 29 -6.92 -5.91 -9.28
C GLU A 29 -7.14 -4.80 -8.23
N PHE A 30 -6.17 -3.90 -8.11
CA PHE A 30 -6.26 -2.70 -7.29
C PHE A 30 -6.34 -1.46 -8.17
N THR A 31 -7.17 -0.51 -7.74
CA THR A 31 -7.20 0.85 -8.28
C THR A 31 -6.39 1.74 -7.38
N PHE A 32 -5.26 2.22 -7.88
CA PHE A 32 -4.31 3.06 -7.18
C PHE A 32 -4.49 4.53 -7.53
N LYS A 33 -4.12 5.43 -6.61
CA LYS A 33 -4.04 6.88 -6.82
C LYS A 33 -2.74 7.23 -7.52
N TYR A 34 -2.82 7.93 -8.64
CA TYR A 34 -1.61 8.41 -9.32
C TYR A 34 -0.93 9.51 -8.50
N ARG A 35 0.40 9.44 -8.37
CA ARG A 35 1.27 10.44 -7.73
C ARG A 35 2.55 10.58 -8.54
N ASP A 36 3.13 11.77 -8.58
CA ASP A 36 4.45 11.93 -9.21
C ASP A 36 5.55 11.20 -8.41
N ARG A 37 6.71 10.96 -9.02
CA ARG A 37 7.87 10.36 -8.34
C ARG A 37 8.33 11.16 -7.13
N LEU A 38 8.23 12.50 -7.17
CA LEU A 38 8.56 13.35 -6.04
C LEU A 38 7.54 13.19 -4.90
N GLU A 39 6.25 13.16 -5.23
CA GLU A 39 5.17 12.95 -4.25
C GLU A 39 5.24 11.55 -3.63
N LEU A 40 5.64 10.55 -4.41
CA LEU A 40 5.84 9.20 -3.93
C LEU A 40 7.02 9.11 -2.96
N ALA A 41 8.16 9.74 -3.29
CA ALA A 41 9.30 9.78 -2.38
C ALA A 41 8.95 10.49 -1.06
N ALA A 42 8.29 11.65 -1.15
CA ALA A 42 7.84 12.38 0.04
C ALA A 42 6.87 11.57 0.91
N LEU A 43 5.95 10.82 0.29
CA LEU A 43 5.04 9.93 1.01
C LEU A 43 5.80 8.83 1.77
N PHE A 44 6.82 8.24 1.16
CA PHE A 44 7.62 7.19 1.79
C PHE A 44 8.45 7.74 2.95
N ASP A 45 9.01 8.93 2.78
CA ASP A 45 9.70 9.64 3.84
C ASP A 45 8.74 9.93 5.01
N GLU A 46 7.52 10.40 4.72
CA GLU A 46 6.47 10.63 5.73
C GLU A 46 6.10 9.34 6.46
N TRP A 47 5.91 8.23 5.75
CA TRP A 47 5.61 6.94 6.38
C TRP A 47 6.76 6.42 7.26
N ASN A 48 8.01 6.57 6.80
CA ASN A 48 9.17 6.14 7.57
C ASN A 48 9.35 7.00 8.83
N GLN A 49 9.09 8.30 8.71
CA GLN A 49 9.10 9.25 9.81
C GLN A 49 7.98 8.95 10.81
N ASN A 50 6.74 8.76 10.36
CA ASN A 50 5.61 8.35 11.19
C ASN A 50 5.88 7.02 11.91
N ARG A 51 6.52 6.04 11.24
CA ARG A 51 6.92 4.78 11.87
C ARG A 51 7.88 5.00 13.01
N LYS A 52 8.91 5.81 12.76
CA LYS A 52 9.94 6.11 13.75
C LYS A 52 9.36 6.84 14.95
N GLU A 53 8.46 7.79 14.72
CA GLU A 53 7.75 8.52 15.78
C GLU A 53 6.80 7.61 16.56
N ALA A 54 6.05 6.76 15.87
CA ALA A 54 5.17 5.78 16.51
C ALA A 54 5.99 4.82 17.41
N LEU A 55 7.11 4.29 16.91
CA LEU A 55 8.01 3.43 17.71
C LEU A 55 8.64 4.17 18.88
N ALA A 56 9.08 5.42 18.68
CA ALA A 56 9.64 6.24 19.75
C ALA A 56 8.61 6.56 20.84
N ALA A 57 7.32 6.71 20.47
CA ALA A 57 6.23 6.94 21.40
C ALA A 57 5.91 5.71 22.29
N LEU A 58 6.32 4.50 21.88
CA LEU A 58 6.13 3.28 22.68
C LEU A 58 7.16 3.13 23.82
N GLY A 59 8.18 4.00 23.90
CA GLY A 59 9.20 3.99 24.96
C GLY A 59 10.39 3.04 24.71
N ASP A 60 11.25 2.85 25.72
CA ASP A 60 12.53 2.11 25.61
C ASP A 60 12.39 0.60 25.45
N GLN A 61 11.28 -0.01 25.90
CA GLN A 61 11.04 -1.45 25.83
C GLN A 61 9.59 -1.76 25.46
N PRO A 62 9.17 -1.46 24.22
CA PRO A 62 7.83 -1.77 23.78
C PRO A 62 7.65 -3.29 23.66
N SER A 63 6.47 -3.78 24.03
CA SER A 63 6.13 -5.18 23.80
C SER A 63 5.96 -5.46 22.30
N LEU A 64 6.17 -6.71 21.89
CA LEU A 64 5.95 -7.13 20.51
C LEU A 64 4.53 -6.80 20.04
N SER A 65 3.53 -6.95 20.92
CA SER A 65 2.14 -6.63 20.62
C SER A 65 1.92 -5.14 20.35
N GLU A 66 2.58 -4.25 21.08
CA GLU A 66 2.51 -2.80 20.84
C GLU A 66 3.17 -2.40 19.53
N VAL A 67 4.35 -2.98 19.24
CA VAL A 67 5.04 -2.76 17.96
C VAL A 67 4.19 -3.22 16.79
N VAL A 68 3.61 -4.42 16.87
CA VAL A 68 2.75 -4.98 15.81
C VAL A 68 1.46 -4.16 15.66
N ALA A 69 0.87 -3.67 16.76
CA ALA A 69 -0.31 -2.82 16.70
C ALA A 69 -0.02 -1.47 16.01
N ALA A 70 1.12 -0.85 16.33
CA ALA A 70 1.58 0.38 15.68
C ALA A 70 1.86 0.16 14.18
N ASP A 71 2.54 -0.94 13.85
CA ASP A 71 2.84 -1.30 12.46
C ASP A 71 1.56 -1.58 11.66
N ALA A 72 0.60 -2.34 12.22
CA ALA A 72 -0.68 -2.60 11.57
C ALA A 72 -1.50 -1.32 11.34
N ALA A 73 -1.50 -0.38 12.30
CA ALA A 73 -2.17 0.90 12.12
C ALA A 73 -1.54 1.71 10.98
N GLN A 74 -0.22 1.71 10.89
CA GLN A 74 0.50 2.35 9.80
C GLN A 74 0.21 1.68 8.46
N GLN A 75 0.23 0.34 8.39
CA GLN A 75 -0.05 -0.40 7.16
C GLN A 75 -1.45 -0.10 6.61
N VAL A 76 -2.46 0.02 7.47
CA VAL A 76 -3.81 0.46 7.07
C VAL A 76 -3.76 1.85 6.42
N GLN A 77 -3.01 2.79 7.00
CA GLN A 77 -2.85 4.13 6.44
C GLN A 77 -2.15 4.09 5.08
N GLN A 78 -1.10 3.28 4.94
CA GLN A 78 -0.37 3.12 3.67
C GLN A 78 -1.29 2.64 2.55
N ILE A 79 -2.15 1.65 2.81
CA ILE A 79 -3.14 1.18 1.83
C ILE A 79 -4.12 2.30 1.48
N LYS A 80 -4.64 3.05 2.46
CA LYS A 80 -5.56 4.19 2.21
C LYS A 80 -4.92 5.30 1.37
N ASP A 81 -3.63 5.52 1.54
CA ASP A 81 -2.87 6.53 0.80
C ASP A 81 -2.64 6.12 -0.66
N LEU A 82 -2.32 4.85 -0.92
CA LEU A 82 -2.05 4.35 -2.26
C LEU A 82 -3.30 3.95 -3.03
N VAL A 83 -4.27 3.33 -2.37
CA VAL A 83 -5.42 2.66 -2.99
C VAL A 83 -6.63 3.58 -2.98
N ALA A 84 -7.29 3.70 -4.13
CA ALA A 84 -8.57 4.36 -4.31
C ALA A 84 -9.74 3.36 -4.31
N GLY A 85 -9.48 2.10 -4.61
CA GLY A 85 -10.42 0.99 -4.54
C GLY A 85 -9.77 -0.33 -4.93
N TRP A 86 -10.49 -1.43 -4.77
CA TRP A 86 -10.01 -2.78 -5.11
C TRP A 86 -11.12 -3.63 -5.72
N ALA A 87 -10.75 -4.78 -6.27
CA ALA A 87 -11.67 -5.74 -6.84
C ALA A 87 -12.06 -6.89 -5.89
N PHE A 88 -11.78 -6.79 -4.59
CA PHE A 88 -12.32 -7.74 -3.61
C PHE A 88 -13.85 -7.66 -3.55
N ASP A 89 -14.47 -8.77 -3.16
CA ASP A 89 -15.90 -8.82 -2.84
C ASP A 89 -16.27 -7.91 -1.66
N ASP A 90 -15.32 -7.70 -0.74
CA ASP A 90 -15.45 -6.77 0.37
C ASP A 90 -15.40 -5.31 -0.07
N LYS A 91 -16.17 -4.45 0.60
CA LYS A 91 -16.15 -3.02 0.35
C LYS A 91 -14.79 -2.43 0.74
N PHE A 92 -14.31 -1.47 -0.06
CA PHE A 92 -13.14 -0.68 0.30
C PHE A 92 -13.48 0.30 1.42
N ASP A 93 -13.46 -0.19 2.66
CA ASP A 93 -13.64 0.60 3.88
C ASP A 93 -12.52 0.31 4.89
N GLU A 94 -12.46 1.10 5.96
CA GLU A 94 -11.40 0.96 6.97
C GLU A 94 -11.42 -0.42 7.66
N LYS A 95 -12.59 -1.05 7.80
CA LYS A 95 -12.73 -2.35 8.44
C LYS A 95 -12.12 -3.45 7.57
N SER A 96 -12.44 -3.47 6.29
CA SER A 96 -11.92 -4.45 5.35
C SER A 96 -10.43 -4.24 5.09
N ILE A 97 -9.94 -3.00 5.07
CA ILE A 97 -8.48 -2.72 4.97
C ILE A 97 -7.78 -3.25 6.21
N THR A 98 -8.33 -2.99 7.39
CA THR A 98 -7.79 -3.51 8.65
C THR A 98 -7.82 -5.03 8.69
N ALA A 99 -8.88 -5.66 8.17
CA ALA A 99 -8.99 -7.11 8.07
C ALA A 99 -7.88 -7.67 7.18
N LEU A 100 -7.66 -7.09 5.99
CA LEU A 100 -6.60 -7.49 5.06
C LEU A 100 -5.21 -7.41 5.70
N VAL A 101 -4.91 -6.27 6.35
CA VAL A 101 -3.63 -6.04 7.05
C VAL A 101 -3.42 -7.04 8.18
N LYS A 102 -4.45 -7.33 8.97
CA LYS A 102 -4.38 -8.27 10.10
C LYS A 102 -4.36 -9.73 9.65
N SER A 103 -5.01 -10.07 8.55
CA SER A 103 -5.07 -11.44 8.03
C SER A 103 -3.80 -11.82 7.29
N CYS A 104 -3.14 -10.84 6.67
CA CYS A 104 -1.89 -11.07 5.96
C CYS A 104 -0.92 -9.91 6.11
N GLN A 105 0.14 -10.14 6.89
CA GLN A 105 1.22 -9.17 7.07
C GLN A 105 1.92 -8.79 5.74
N GLY A 106 1.99 -9.72 4.77
CA GLY A 106 2.60 -9.47 3.46
C GLY A 106 1.69 -8.75 2.46
N ALA A 107 0.41 -8.53 2.78
CA ALA A 107 -0.53 -7.90 1.86
C ALA A 107 -0.14 -6.44 1.57
N THR A 108 0.20 -5.68 2.61
CA THR A 108 0.59 -4.26 2.46
C THR A 108 1.85 -4.12 1.63
N GLU A 109 2.87 -4.94 1.89
CA GLU A 109 4.13 -4.92 1.14
C GLU A 109 3.90 -5.23 -0.34
N ALA A 110 3.09 -6.26 -0.65
CA ALA A 110 2.73 -6.59 -2.02
C ALA A 110 1.99 -5.44 -2.74
N VAL A 111 1.07 -4.74 -2.05
CA VAL A 111 0.35 -3.57 -2.59
C VAL A 111 1.33 -2.43 -2.90
N VAL A 112 2.27 -2.15 -1.99
CA VAL A 112 3.29 -1.12 -2.15
C VAL A 112 4.25 -1.47 -3.30
N GLU A 113 4.70 -2.72 -3.38
CA GLU A 113 5.59 -3.19 -4.44
C GLU A 113 4.91 -3.12 -5.82
N ALA A 114 3.67 -3.58 -5.93
CA ALA A 114 2.90 -3.50 -7.17
C ALA A 114 2.69 -2.05 -7.62
N TYR A 115 2.41 -1.15 -6.66
CA TYR A 115 2.30 0.28 -6.91
C TYR A 115 3.60 0.86 -7.48
N GLN A 116 4.75 0.62 -6.82
CA GLN A 116 6.05 1.06 -7.30
C GLN A 116 6.43 0.43 -8.64
N GLY A 117 6.12 -0.86 -8.81
CA GLY A 117 6.32 -1.63 -10.03
C GLY A 117 5.61 -1.01 -11.23
N ALA A 118 4.40 -0.46 -11.04
CA ALA A 118 3.67 0.23 -12.11
C ALA A 118 4.42 1.47 -12.64
N TYR A 119 5.07 2.24 -11.77
CA TYR A 119 5.92 3.38 -12.18
C TYR A 119 7.21 2.96 -12.87
N ASN A 120 7.72 1.77 -12.55
CA ASN A 120 8.90 1.20 -13.19
C ASN A 120 8.57 0.57 -14.55
N GLN A 121 7.41 -0.07 -14.71
CA GLN A 121 6.94 -0.59 -16.00
C GLN A 121 6.62 0.53 -17.00
N ALA A 122 6.11 1.67 -16.53
CA ALA A 122 5.94 2.86 -17.37
C ALA A 122 7.26 3.37 -17.98
N ARG A 123 8.42 3.02 -17.40
CA ARG A 123 9.76 3.36 -17.91
C ARG A 123 10.26 2.38 -18.99
N LEU A 124 9.73 1.16 -19.04
CA LEU A 124 10.17 0.11 -19.99
C LEU A 124 9.33 0.07 -21.27
N GLY A 125 8.40 1.00 -21.45
CA GLY A 125 7.75 1.23 -22.74
C GLY A 125 8.72 1.87 -23.74
N ASN A 126 9.65 1.09 -24.28
CA ASN A 126 10.44 1.39 -25.47
C ASN A 126 10.17 0.32 -26.52
#